data_AF-A0A662PU04-F1
#
_entry.id   AF-A0A662PU04-F1
#
_cell.length_a   1.000
_cell.length_b   1.000
_cell.length_c   1.000
_cell.angle_alpha   90.00
_cell.angle_beta   90.00
_cell.angle_gamma   90.00
#
_symmetry.space_group_name_H-M   'P 1'
#
loop_
_entity.id
_entity.type
_entity.pdbx_description
1 polymer ?
#
loop_
_entity_poly.entity_id
_entity_poly.type
_entity_poly.pdbx_seq_one_letter_code
_entity_poly.pdbx_strand_id
1 'polypeptide(L)'
;MAVELIPYWEVLVGIGIVLTVIGLALAAAKRRGGWLVTLIGVAFLVSFGIYLALLFGGIYGKVAAAGYYIPNLIGFILIIIGVGVWLKISKKGKEVESR
;
A
#
# COMPACT_ATOMS: atom_id res chain seq x y z
N MET A 1 -24.98 23.93 -4.20
CA MET A 1 -24.47 22.68 -4.79
C MET A 1 -23.68 21.97 -3.72
N ALA A 2 -24.22 20.89 -3.15
CA ALA A 2 -23.47 20.05 -2.23
C ALA A 2 -22.39 19.36 -3.06
N VAL A 3 -21.13 19.74 -2.86
CA VAL A 3 -20.01 18.94 -3.36
C VAL A 3 -20.09 17.66 -2.55
N GLU A 4 -20.59 16.58 -3.17
CA GLU A 4 -20.47 15.24 -2.59
C GLU A 4 -18.97 15.00 -2.41
N LEU A 5 -18.51 15.13 -1.16
CA LEU A 5 -17.15 14.83 -0.77
C LEU A 5 -17.01 13.33 -0.99
N ILE A 6 -16.49 12.95 -2.16
CA ILE A 6 -16.11 11.59 -2.48
C ILE A 6 -15.35 11.05 -1.26
N PRO A 7 -15.83 9.96 -0.65
CA PRO A 7 -15.17 9.40 0.52
C PRO A 7 -13.69 9.21 0.22
N TYR A 8 -12.81 9.78 1.04
CA TYR A 8 -11.36 9.81 0.78
C TYR A 8 -10.76 8.42 0.48
N TRP A 9 -11.38 7.35 0.99
CA TRP A 9 -10.99 5.97 0.71
C TRP A 9 -11.21 5.54 -0.75
N GLU A 10 -12.23 6.06 -1.44
CA GLU A 10 -12.48 5.78 -2.86
C GLU A 10 -11.37 6.35 -3.75
N VAL A 11 -10.90 7.57 -3.41
CA VAL A 11 -9.79 8.22 -4.11
C VAL A 11 -8.51 7.41 -3.95
N LEU A 12 -8.23 6.93 -2.74
CA LEU A 12 -7.04 6.12 -2.48
C LEU A 12 -7.10 4.77 -3.20
N VAL A 13 -8.24 4.08 -3.19
CA VAL A 13 -8.43 2.85 -3.97
C VAL A 13 -8.22 3.12 -5.47
N GLY A 14 -8.77 4.22 -5.97
CA GLY A 14 -8.58 4.66 -7.36
C GLY A 14 -7.10 4.84 -7.72
N ILE A 15 -6.32 5.53 -6.89
CA ILE A 15 -4.87 5.69 -7.08
C ILE A 15 -4.16 4.33 -7.11
N GLY A 16 -4.51 3.43 -6.19
CA GLY A 16 -3.95 2.08 -6.14
C GLY A 16 -4.22 1.27 -7.41
N ILE A 17 -5.44 1.35 -7.93
CA ILE A 17 -5.82 0.69 -9.20
C ILE A 17 -5.04 1.28 -10.37
N VAL A 18 -5.00 2.62 -10.48
CA VAL A 18 -4.26 3.30 -11.57
C VAL A 18 -2.79 2.93 -11.56
N LEU A 19 -2.14 2.94 -10.39
CA LEU A 19 -0.74 2.51 -10.24
C LEU A 19 -0.52 1.06 -10.67
N THR A 20 -1.44 0.18 -10.29
CA THR A 20 -1.38 -1.24 -10.67
C THR A 20 -1.50 -1.41 -12.18
N VAL A 21 -2.45 -0.71 -12.82
CA VAL A 21 -2.67 -0.75 -14.27
C VAL A 21 -1.46 -0.18 -15.02
N ILE A 22 -0.90 0.95 -14.58
CA ILE A 22 0.32 1.53 -15.17
C ILE A 22 1.49 0.57 -15.03
N GLY A 23 1.66 -0.05 -13.85
CA GLY A 23 2.68 -1.06 -13.62
C GLY A 23 2.56 -2.24 -14.57
N LEU A 24 1.34 -2.80 -14.72
CA LEU A 24 1.07 -3.91 -15.60
C LEU A 24 1.34 -3.55 -17.07
N ALA A 25 0.93 -2.36 -17.51
CA ALA A 25 1.21 -1.87 -18.85
C ALA A 25 2.72 -1.76 -19.12
N LEU A 26 3.48 -1.23 -18.15
CA LEU A 26 4.94 -1.14 -18.22
C LEU A 26 5.60 -2.53 -18.21
N ALA A 27 5.06 -3.48 -17.44
CA ALA A 27 5.56 -4.86 -17.37
C ALA A 27 5.32 -5.60 -18.69
N ALA A 28 4.12 -5.44 -19.26
CA ALA A 28 3.76 -5.97 -20.58
C ALA A 28 4.66 -5.39 -21.68
N ALA A 29 5.01 -4.11 -21.58
CA ALA A 29 5.99 -3.45 -22.46
C ALA A 29 7.46 -3.84 -22.17
N LYS A 30 7.72 -4.85 -21.32
CA LYS A 30 9.07 -5.32 -20.92
C LYS A 30 9.97 -4.22 -20.34
N ARG A 31 9.40 -3.16 -19.76
CA ARG A 31 10.19 -2.13 -19.08
C ARG A 31 10.63 -2.67 -17.72
N ARG A 32 11.94 -2.53 -17.42
CA ARG A 32 12.57 -3.04 -16.17
C ARG A 32 11.83 -2.62 -14.89
N GLY A 33 11.16 -1.47 -14.88
CA GLY A 33 10.41 -0.98 -13.71
C GLY A 33 8.96 -1.45 -13.60
N GLY A 34 8.37 -2.04 -14.65
CA GLY A 34 6.94 -2.33 -14.69
C GLY A 34 6.47 -3.30 -13.62
N TRP A 35 7.24 -4.38 -13.41
CA TRP A 35 6.96 -5.33 -12.33
C TRP A 35 7.05 -4.69 -10.94
N LEU A 36 8.01 -3.79 -10.72
CA LEU A 36 8.17 -3.09 -9.44
C LEU A 36 6.98 -2.17 -9.17
N VAL A 37 6.56 -1.38 -10.16
CA VAL A 37 5.40 -0.47 -10.05
C VAL A 37 4.11 -1.26 -9.83
N THR A 38 3.94 -2.40 -10.51
CA THR A 38 2.82 -3.32 -10.28
C THR A 38 2.80 -3.79 -8.83
N LEU A 39 3.94 -4.21 -8.31
CA LEU A 39 4.07 -4.75 -6.96
C LEU A 39 3.77 -3.68 -5.91
N ILE A 40 4.18 -2.42 -6.16
CA ILE A 40 3.81 -1.27 -5.31
C ILE A 40 2.30 -1.04 -5.33
N GLY A 41 1.66 -1.01 -6.51
CA GLY A 41 0.22 -0.83 -6.64
C GLY A 41 -0.58 -1.93 -5.94
N VAL A 42 -0.19 -3.19 -6.14
CA VAL A 42 -0.82 -4.36 -5.49
C VAL A 42 -0.62 -4.32 -3.98
N ALA A 43 0.61 -4.07 -3.50
CA ALA A 43 0.90 -3.98 -2.07
C ALA A 43 0.11 -2.84 -1.40
N PHE A 44 -0.04 -1.71 -2.08
CA PHE A 44 -0.86 -0.60 -1.63
C PHE A 44 -2.34 -1.01 -1.51
N LEU A 45 -2.92 -1.61 -2.56
CA LEU A 45 -4.31 -2.05 -2.57
C LEU A 45 -4.59 -3.12 -1.50
N VAL A 46 -3.68 -4.08 -1.30
CA VAL A 46 -3.81 -5.11 -0.27
C VAL A 46 -3.76 -4.48 1.12
N SER A 47 -2.79 -3.60 1.37
CA SER A 47 -2.66 -2.90 2.66
C SER A 47 -3.91 -2.07 2.96
N PHE A 48 -4.44 -1.38 1.95
CA PHE A 48 -5.64 -0.56 2.09
C PHE A 48 -6.92 -1.40 2.24
N GLY A 49 -7.01 -2.52 1.53
CA GLY A 49 -8.09 -3.50 1.68
C GLY A 49 -8.14 -4.09 3.09
N ILE A 50 -6.99 -4.42 3.67
CA ILE A 50 -6.89 -4.86 5.07
C ILE A 50 -7.35 -3.74 6.01
N TYR A 51 -6.93 -2.50 5.79
CA TYR A 51 -7.39 -1.36 6.56
C TYR A 51 -8.92 -1.20 6.53
N LEU A 52 -9.53 -1.26 5.35
CA LEU A 52 -10.99 -1.18 5.19
C LEU A 52 -11.70 -2.37 5.85
N ALA A 53 -11.19 -3.59 5.70
CA ALA A 53 -11.79 -4.78 6.32
C ALA A 53 -11.83 -4.67 7.85
N LEU A 54 -10.76 -4.13 8.46
CA LEU A 54 -10.69 -3.90 9.90
C LEU A 54 -11.53 -2.69 10.36
N LEU A 55 -11.68 -1.68 9.51
CA LEU A 55 -12.55 -0.52 9.73
C LEU A 55 -14.03 -0.94 9.75
N PHE A 56 -14.48 -1.65 8.71
CA PHE A 56 -15.85 -2.15 8.60
C PHE A 56 -16.14 -3.32 9.53
N GLY A 57 -15.13 -4.11 9.88
CA GLY A 57 -15.20 -5.16 10.90
C GLY A 57 -15.31 -4.63 12.34
N GLY A 58 -15.30 -3.30 12.52
CA GLY A 58 -15.48 -2.66 13.82
C GLY A 58 -14.27 -2.76 14.76
N ILE A 59 -13.17 -3.37 14.32
CA ILE A 59 -11.93 -3.52 15.09
C ILE A 59 -11.24 -2.16 15.27
N TYR A 60 -11.33 -1.26 14.27
CA TYR A 60 -10.85 0.13 14.40
C TYR A 60 -11.82 1.09 15.10
N GLY A 61 -12.96 0.58 15.60
CA GLY A 61 -13.96 1.38 16.30
C GLY A 61 -14.76 2.28 15.35
N LYS A 62 -16.02 2.55 15.71
CA LYS A 62 -16.85 3.55 15.02
C LYS A 62 -16.07 4.87 14.98
N VAL A 63 -15.91 5.42 13.78
CA VAL A 63 -15.23 6.69 13.46
C VAL A 63 -15.94 7.85 14.19
N ALA A 64 -15.72 7.98 15.50
CA ALA A 64 -16.25 9.04 16.37
C ALA A 64 -15.83 8.88 17.86
N ALA A 65 -15.44 7.69 18.32
CA ALA A 65 -15.08 7.49 19.73
C ALA A 65 -13.56 7.69 19.95
N ALA A 66 -13.18 8.92 20.32
CA ALA A 66 -11.90 9.33 20.91
C ALA A 66 -10.61 8.63 20.40
N GLY A 67 -9.86 9.34 19.54
CA GLY A 67 -8.41 9.12 19.37
C GLY A 67 -7.99 8.62 17.99
N TYR A 68 -7.62 9.55 17.12
CA TYR A 68 -7.04 9.37 15.78
C TYR A 68 -5.66 8.66 15.75
N TYR A 69 -5.34 7.83 16.74
CA TYR A 69 -4.02 7.20 16.90
C TYR A 69 -3.90 5.86 16.19
N ILE A 70 -5.01 5.14 15.98
CA ILE A 70 -4.97 3.75 15.53
C ILE A 70 -4.63 3.60 14.04
N PRO A 71 -5.16 4.41 13.10
CA PRO A 71 -4.77 4.35 11.69
C PRO A 71 -3.27 4.64 11.46
N ASN A 72 -2.70 5.54 12.26
CA ASN A 72 -1.27 5.88 12.20
C ASN A 72 -0.38 4.71 12.64
N LEU A 73 -0.81 3.93 13.65
CA LEU A 73 -0.04 2.80 14.15
C LEU A 73 0.11 1.67 13.12
N ILE A 74 -0.94 1.41 12.32
CA ILE A 74 -0.90 0.38 11.28
C ILE A 74 0.01 0.79 10.14
N GLY A 75 -0.13 2.04 9.67
CA GLY A 75 0.75 2.61 8.66
C GLY A 75 2.20 2.55 9.11
N PHE A 76 2.46 2.82 10.39
CA PHE A 76 3.78 2.73 10.99
C PHE A 76 4.32 1.28 11.04
N ILE A 77 3.48 0.31 11.42
CA ILE A 77 3.84 -1.12 11.41
C ILE A 77 4.16 -1.60 9.99
N LEU A 78 3.36 -1.19 9.00
CA LEU A 78 3.59 -1.52 7.59
C LEU A 78 4.89 -0.90 7.06
N ILE A 79 5.22 0.33 7.47
CA ILE A 79 6.51 0.96 7.15
C ILE A 79 7.67 0.16 7.77
N ILE A 80 7.57 -0.23 9.05
CA ILE A 80 8.62 -1.03 9.71
C ILE A 80 8.83 -2.36 8.99
N ILE A 81 7.73 -3.07 8.67
CA ILE A 81 7.80 -4.35 7.96
C ILE A 81 8.39 -4.15 6.55
N GLY A 82 7.93 -3.14 5.81
CA GLY A 82 8.42 -2.81 4.47
C GLY A 82 9.91 -2.48 4.45
N VAL A 83 10.38 -1.64 5.38
CA VAL A 83 11.79 -1.30 5.54
C VAL A 83 12.61 -2.52 5.94
N GLY A 84 12.12 -3.34 6.86
CA GLY A 84 12.80 -4.57 7.30
C GLY A 84 12.97 -5.59 6.17
N VAL A 85 11.92 -5.79 5.36
CA VAL A 85 11.96 -6.67 4.19
C VAL A 85 12.91 -6.13 3.12
N TRP A 86 12.87 -4.82 2.84
CA TRP A 86 13.78 -4.18 1.90
C TRP A 86 15.25 -4.37 2.33
N LEU A 87 15.60 -4.05 3.58
CA LEU A 87 16.97 -4.22 4.09
C LEU A 87 17.45 -5.68 3.97
N LYS A 88 16.57 -6.66 4.21
CA LYS A 88 16.89 -8.08 4.08
C LYS A 88 17.18 -8.49 2.63
N ILE A 89 16.39 -7.98 1.68
CA ILE A 89 16.60 -8.22 0.23
C ILE A 89 17.89 -7.54 -0.24
N SER A 90 18.12 -6.29 0.15
CA SER A 90 19.32 -5.54 -0.25
C SER A 90 20.61 -6.13 0.32
N LYS A 91 20.58 -6.77 1.49
CA LYS A 91 21.74 -7.50 2.02
C LYS A 91 22.05 -8.77 1.22
N LYS A 92 21.04 -9.53 0.80
CA LYS A 92 21.23 -10.73 -0.05
C LYS A 92 21.84 -10.40 -1.42
N GLY A 93 21.54 -9.23 -1.99
CA GLY A 93 22.14 -8.79 -3.25
C GLY A 93 23.66 -8.57 -3.17
N LYS A 94 24.17 -8.13 -2.01
CA LYS A 94 25.60 -7.85 -1.82
C LYS A 94 26.45 -9.08 -1.49
N GLU A 95 25.86 -10.14 -0.94
CA GLU A 95 26.57 -11.40 -0.69
C GLU A 95 26.83 -12.22 -1.97
N VAL A 96 26.00 -12.04 -3.00
CA VAL A 96 26.13 -12.77 -4.28
C VAL A 96 27.17 -12.13 -5.20
N GLU A 97 27.46 -10.83 -5.04
CA GLU A 97 28.42 -10.09 -5.87
C GLU A 97 29.89 -10.22 -5.38
N SER A 98 30.11 -10.86 -4.23
CA SER A 98 31.43 -10.99 -3.57
C SER A 98 31.99 -12.43 -3.60
N ARG A 99 31.45 -13.33 -4.41
CA ARG A 99 31.98 -14.69 -4.59
C ARG A 99 32.31 -14.98 -6.04
#